data_AF-A0A419GQG1-F1
#
_entry.id   AF-A0A419GQG1-F1
#
_cell.length_a   1.000
_cell.length_b   1.000
_cell.length_c   1.000
_cell.angle_alpha   90.00
_cell.angle_beta   90.00
_cell.angle_gamma   90.00
#
_symmetry.space_group_name_H-M   'P 1'
#
loop_
_entity.id
_entity.type
_entity.pdbx_description
1 polymer ?
#
loop_
_entity_poly.entity_id
_entity_poly.type
_entity_poly.pdbx_seq_one_letter_code
_entity_poly.pdbx_strand_id
1 'polypeptide(L)'
;MDERIPSGMSWHIELLNQMTLNIEGLRSPVIGRDTAKALEEFLRFRHLFRKRYGFDLDWEGIRTLLKKLPQVYDAIENDLKAVL
;
A
#
# COMPACT_ATOMS: atom_id res chain seq x y z
N MET A 1 -2.31 21.76 -5.39
CA MET A 1 -2.38 20.30 -5.54
C MET A 1 -0.97 19.79 -5.67
N ASP A 2 -0.62 18.66 -5.07
CA ASP A 2 0.67 18.03 -5.34
C ASP A 2 0.53 17.35 -6.71
N GLU A 3 0.89 18.05 -7.80
CA GLU A 3 0.54 17.70 -9.19
C GLU A 3 1.35 16.52 -9.76
N ARG A 4 2.10 15.80 -8.92
CA ARG A 4 2.93 14.67 -9.32
C ARG A 4 2.14 13.37 -9.27
N ILE A 5 1.41 13.07 -10.33
CA ILE A 5 0.78 11.76 -10.54
C ILE A 5 1.88 10.71 -10.77
N PRO A 6 2.06 9.71 -9.90
CA PRO A 6 3.06 8.67 -10.09
C PRO A 6 2.81 7.88 -11.38
N SER A 7 3.89 7.49 -12.07
CA SER A 7 3.81 6.76 -13.35
C SER A 7 4.90 5.69 -13.49
N GLY A 8 4.77 4.81 -14.49
CA GLY A 8 5.73 3.72 -14.73
C GLY A 8 5.55 2.50 -13.81
N MET A 9 6.48 1.54 -13.84
CA MET A 9 6.29 0.23 -13.16
C MET A 9 6.17 0.30 -11.63
N SER A 10 6.72 1.35 -11.00
CA SER A 10 6.76 1.51 -9.53
C SER A 10 5.75 2.52 -9.00
N TRP A 11 4.82 3.01 -9.84
CA TRP A 11 3.91 4.11 -9.48
C TRP A 11 3.14 3.88 -8.18
N HIS A 12 2.76 2.62 -7.90
CA HIS A 12 1.99 2.26 -6.72
C HIS A 12 2.74 2.52 -5.40
N ILE A 13 4.06 2.32 -5.39
CA ILE A 13 4.90 2.55 -4.20
C ILE A 13 5.08 4.05 -4.01
N GLU A 14 5.30 4.78 -5.11
CA GLU A 14 5.42 6.24 -5.06
C GLU A 14 4.12 6.89 -4.58
N LEU A 15 2.95 6.43 -5.05
CA LEU A 15 1.65 6.87 -4.55
C LEU A 15 1.51 6.60 -3.04
N LEU A 16 1.84 5.39 -2.61
CA LEU A 16 1.73 5.00 -1.20
C LEU A 16 2.61 5.88 -0.31
N ASN A 17 3.84 6.18 -0.75
CA ASN A 17 4.74 7.10 -0.05
C ASN A 17 4.17 8.51 -0.01
N GLN A 18 3.66 9.03 -1.13
CA GLN A 18 3.00 10.35 -1.18
C GLN A 18 1.83 10.43 -0.19
N MET A 19 1.02 9.38 -0.06
CA MET A 19 -0.11 9.37 0.88
C MET A 19 0.30 9.58 2.34
N THR A 20 1.52 9.18 2.73
CA THR A 20 2.08 9.38 4.08
C THR A 20 2.63 10.78 4.35
N LEU A 21 2.81 11.60 3.32
CA LEU A 21 3.42 12.92 3.46
C LEU A 21 2.44 13.89 4.11
N ASN A 22 2.98 14.67 5.06
CA ASN A 22 2.34 15.90 5.52
C ASN A 22 2.82 17.04 4.63
N ILE A 23 1.89 17.68 3.93
CA ILE A 23 2.16 18.83 3.07
C ILE A 23 1.54 20.04 3.75
N GLU A 24 2.37 20.85 4.40
CA GLU A 24 1.94 22.03 5.16
C GLU A 24 1.08 22.95 4.30
N GLY A 25 -0.07 23.36 4.85
CA GLY A 25 -1.02 24.24 4.16
C GLY A 25 -1.80 23.62 3.00
N LEU A 26 -1.57 22.33 2.67
CA LEU A 26 -2.27 21.66 1.57
C LEU A 26 -3.01 20.39 2.02
N ARG A 27 -2.32 19.46 2.67
CA ARG A 27 -2.88 18.15 3.02
C ARG A 27 -2.09 17.46 4.14
N SER A 28 -2.79 17.02 5.17
CA SER A 28 -2.26 16.10 6.17
C SER A 28 -2.12 14.67 5.62
N PRO A 29 -1.29 13.80 6.23
CA PRO A 29 -1.14 12.42 5.78
C PRO A 29 -2.51 11.72 5.65
N VAL A 30 -2.74 11.05 4.51
CA VAL A 30 -4.00 10.33 4.24
C VAL A 30 -3.98 8.95 4.91
N ILE A 31 -2.79 8.39 5.09
CA ILE A 31 -2.57 7.15 5.82
C ILE A 31 -1.36 7.29 6.74
N GLY A 32 -1.37 6.52 7.82
CA GLY A 32 -0.23 6.39 8.73
C GLY A 32 0.94 5.64 8.08
N ARG A 33 2.14 5.84 8.64
CA ARG A 33 3.36 5.14 8.18
C ARG A 33 3.26 3.62 8.39
N ASP A 34 2.60 3.17 9.45
CA ASP A 34 2.42 1.74 9.72
C ASP A 34 1.45 1.09 8.73
N THR A 35 0.34 1.76 8.41
CA THR A 35 -0.60 1.34 7.37
C THR A 35 0.08 1.26 6.00
N ALA A 36 0.88 2.27 5.65
CA ALA A 36 1.67 2.26 4.42
C ALA A 36 2.66 1.09 4.39
N LYS A 37 3.41 0.86 5.46
CA LYS A 37 4.35 -0.28 5.55
C LYS A 37 3.64 -1.62 5.38
N ALA A 38 2.46 -1.80 5.98
CA ALA A 38 1.67 -3.00 5.83
C ALA A 38 1.20 -3.19 4.38
N LEU A 39 0.71 -2.13 3.74
CA LEU A 39 0.30 -2.13 2.32
C LEU A 39 1.44 -2.43 1.35
N GLU A 40 2.67 -1.99 1.64
CA GLU A 40 3.83 -2.32 0.82
C GLU A 40 4.06 -3.83 0.69
N GLU A 41 3.80 -4.62 1.73
CA GLU A 41 3.94 -6.08 1.69
C GLU A 41 3.00 -6.70 0.63
N PHE A 42 1.76 -6.22 0.56
CA PHE A 42 0.79 -6.65 -0.46
C PHE A 42 1.21 -6.21 -1.87
N LEU A 43 1.73 -4.99 -2.02
CA LEU A 43 2.23 -4.48 -3.30
C LEU A 43 3.44 -5.29 -3.82
N ARG A 44 4.38 -5.61 -2.92
CA ARG A 44 5.54 -6.47 -3.23
C ARG A 44 5.08 -7.86 -3.64
N PHE A 45 4.13 -8.44 -2.90
CA PHE A 45 3.57 -9.74 -3.25
C PHE A 45 2.94 -9.74 -4.64
N ARG A 46 2.13 -8.73 -4.97
CA ARG A 46 1.52 -8.60 -6.30
C ARG A 46 2.58 -8.53 -7.41
N HIS A 47 3.70 -7.84 -7.19
CA HIS A 47 4.81 -7.79 -8.14
C HIS A 47 5.48 -9.15 -8.33
N LEU A 48 5.73 -9.85 -7.21
CA LEU A 48 6.31 -11.18 -7.22
C LEU A 48 5.38 -12.20 -7.90
N PHE A 49 4.08 -12.10 -7.62
CA PHE A 49 3.03 -12.92 -8.21
C PHE A 49 2.99 -12.75 -9.74
N ARG A 50 3.02 -11.51 -10.23
CA ARG A 50 3.03 -11.21 -11.68
C ARG A 50 4.28 -11.73 -12.40
N LYS A 51 5.43 -11.77 -11.73
CA LYS A 51 6.71 -12.25 -12.29
C LYS A 51 6.85 -13.77 -12.31
N ARG A 52 6.22 -14.48 -11.37
CA ARG A 52 6.39 -15.93 -11.16
C ARG A 52 5.28 -16.80 -11.74
N TYR A 53 4.33 -16.22 -12.48
CA TYR A 53 3.34 -16.99 -13.23
C TYR A 53 4.03 -17.85 -14.29
N GLY A 54 4.29 -19.10 -13.91
CA GLY A 54 4.89 -20.11 -14.76
C GLY A 54 5.05 -21.45 -14.05
N PHE A 55 5.55 -21.48 -12.80
CA PHE A 55 6.03 -22.74 -12.23
C PHE A 55 5.76 -23.00 -10.74
N ASP A 56 5.68 -22.00 -9.85
CA ASP A 56 5.39 -22.26 -8.42
C ASP A 56 4.66 -21.10 -7.74
N LEU A 57 3.48 -21.40 -7.18
CA LEU A 57 2.71 -20.49 -6.34
C LEU A 57 3.29 -20.50 -4.92
N ASP A 58 3.64 -19.32 -4.41
CA ASP A 58 4.06 -19.12 -3.01
C ASP A 58 2.83 -19.13 -2.08
N TRP A 59 2.35 -20.34 -1.79
CA TRP A 59 1.17 -20.56 -0.92
C TRP A 59 1.36 -20.04 0.50
N GLU A 60 2.58 -20.12 1.04
CA GLU A 60 2.89 -19.63 2.38
C GLU A 60 2.85 -18.10 2.43
N GLY A 61 3.39 -17.43 1.41
CA GLY A 61 3.26 -15.99 1.23
C GLY A 61 1.79 -15.54 1.12
N ILE A 62 0.99 -16.24 0.31
CA ILE A 62 -0.46 -15.97 0.18
C ILE A 62 -1.15 -16.10 1.54
N ARG A 63 -0.94 -17.24 2.23
CA ARG A 63 -1.58 -17.50 3.53
C ARG A 63 -1.19 -16.45 4.57
N THR A 64 0.07 -16.02 4.57
CA THR A 64 0.57 -14.98 5.47
C THR A 64 -0.13 -13.65 5.22
N LEU A 65 -0.28 -13.24 3.96
CA LEU A 65 -0.95 -11.99 3.61
C LEU A 65 -2.46 -12.04 3.89
N LEU A 66 -3.11 -13.18 3.62
CA LEU A 66 -4.53 -13.37 3.94
C LEU A 66 -4.80 -13.26 5.45
N LYS A 67 -3.89 -13.75 6.30
CA LYS A 67 -4.01 -13.57 7.76
C LYS A 67 -3.89 -12.11 8.19
N LYS A 68 -3.05 -11.32 7.51
CA LYS A 68 -2.86 -9.89 7.79
C LYS A 68 -3.98 -9.02 7.21
N LEU A 69 -4.70 -9.51 6.20
CA LEU A 69 -5.65 -8.72 5.43
C LEU A 69 -6.73 -8.02 6.27
N PRO A 70 -7.39 -8.66 7.26
CA PRO A 70 -8.41 -7.98 8.06
C PRO A 70 -7.83 -6.80 8.84
N GLN A 71 -6.70 -7.01 9.53
CA GLN A 71 -6.03 -5.95 10.28
C GLN A 71 -5.62 -4.77 9.38
N VAL A 72 -5.08 -5.07 8.21
CA VAL A 72 -4.64 -4.02 7.27
C VAL A 72 -5.83 -3.28 6.68
N TYR A 73 -6.93 -3.97 6.40
CA TYR A 73 -8.16 -3.34 5.96
C TYR A 73 -8.71 -2.38 7.02
N ASP A 74 -8.80 -2.82 8.28
CA ASP A 74 -9.27 -1.98 9.39
C ASP A 74 -8.38 -0.74 9.58
N ALA A 75 -7.06 -0.90 9.45
CA ALA A 75 -6.11 0.22 9.54
C ALA A 75 -6.35 1.26 8.43
N ILE A 76 -6.57 0.83 7.20
CA ILE A 76 -6.87 1.72 6.07
C ILE A 76 -8.21 2.41 6.29
N GLU A 77 -9.23 1.66 6.72
CA GLU A 77 -10.56 2.23 6.96
C GLU A 77 -10.51 3.32 8.03
N ASN A 78 -9.77 3.09 9.13
CA ASN A 78 -9.58 4.08 10.19
C ASN A 78 -8.83 5.31 9.70
N ASP A 79 -7.74 5.12 8.95
CA ASP A 79 -6.97 6.23 8.37
C ASP A 79 -7.84 7.09 7.44
N LEU A 80 -8.64 6.46 6.56
CA LEU A 80 -9.51 7.19 5.64
C LEU A 80 -10.63 7.94 6.36
N LYS A 81 -11.22 7.35 7.40
CA LYS A 81 -12.23 8.02 8.25
C LYS A 81 -11.67 9.21 9.02
N ALA A 82 -10.38 9.23 9.33
CA ALA A 82 -9.75 10.35 10.03
C ALA A 82 -9.46 11.55 9.12
N VAL A 83 -9.47 11.34 7.80
CA VAL A 83 -9.15 12.35 6.77
C VAL A 83 -10.40 12.96 6.14
N LEU A 84 -11.53 12.24 6.18
CA LEU A 84 -12.86 12.67 5.71
C LEU A 84 -13.64 13.37 6.82
#